data_AF-A0A367LV78-F1
#
_entry.id   AF-A0A367LV78-F1
#
_cell.length_a   1.000
_cell.length_b   1.000
_cell.length_c   1.000
_cell.angle_alpha   90.00
_cell.angle_beta   90.00
_cell.angle_gamma   90.00
#
_symmetry.space_group_name_H-M   'P 1'
#
loop_
_entity.id
_entity.type
_entity.pdbx_description
1 polymer ?
#
loop_
_entity_poly.entity_id
_entity_poly.type
_entity_poly.pdbx_seq_one_letter_code
_entity_poly.pdbx_strand_id
1 'polypeptide(L)'
;AGLSIGMAAQGLKPVMEIQFMGFIYAAMEQLVSHASRLRNRTRGRLACPLVLRTPMGAGIRAPEHHSEATEAMFAHIPGVRVLVPSSPARAYGLLLAAIDDPDPV
;
A
#
# COMPACT_ATOMS: atom_id res chain seq x y z
N ALA A 1 6.16 2.37 7.18
CA ALA A 1 5.69 3.32 6.13
C ALA A 1 6.73 4.39 5.81
N GLY A 2 7.04 5.34 6.70
CA GLY A 2 7.99 6.43 6.39
C GLY A 2 9.37 5.97 5.92
N LEU A 3 9.93 4.92 6.54
CA LEU A 3 11.18 4.30 6.09
C LEU A 3 11.11 3.84 4.62
N SER A 4 10.05 3.12 4.24
CA SER A 4 9.83 2.65 2.87
C SER A 4 9.66 3.80 1.88
N ILE A 5 8.99 4.88 2.28
CA ILE A 5 8.87 6.09 1.43
C ILE A 5 10.25 6.72 1.21
N GLY A 6 11.08 6.80 2.25
CA GLY A 6 12.46 7.26 2.15
C GLY A 6 13.31 6.37 1.23
N MET A 7 13.22 5.05 1.39
CA MET A 7 13.87 4.07 0.51
C MET A 7 13.44 4.24 -0.95
N ALA A 8 12.14 4.39 -1.20
CA ALA A 8 11.58 4.61 -2.54
C ALA A 8 12.07 5.92 -3.16
N ALA A 9 12.13 7.00 -2.37
CA ALA A 9 12.67 8.29 -2.81
C ALA A 9 14.18 8.24 -3.12
N GLN A 10 14.91 7.25 -2.58
CA GLN A 10 16.33 6.99 -2.85
C GLN A 10 16.55 5.91 -3.93
N GLY A 11 15.50 5.51 -4.64
CA GLY A 11 15.61 4.61 -5.81
C GLY A 11 15.48 3.12 -5.51
N LEU A 12 15.17 2.73 -4.27
CA LEU A 12 14.78 1.34 -3.98
C LEU A 12 13.31 1.08 -4.34
N LYS A 13 12.92 -0.20 -4.46
CA LYS A 13 11.53 -0.63 -4.66
C LYS A 13 11.03 -1.47 -3.47
N PRO A 14 10.73 -0.87 -2.31
CA PRO A 14 10.37 -1.62 -1.12
C PRO A 14 8.98 -2.27 -1.25
N VAL A 15 8.90 -3.53 -0.81
CA VAL A 15 7.64 -4.25 -0.57
C VAL A 15 7.47 -4.37 0.95
N MET A 16 6.74 -3.44 1.54
CA MET A 16 6.51 -3.42 2.99
C MET A 16 5.23 -4.19 3.36
N GLU A 17 5.21 -4.71 4.59
CA GLU A 17 4.05 -5.42 5.13
C GLU A 17 3.51 -4.69 6.36
N ILE A 18 2.18 -4.61 6.47
CA ILE A 18 1.48 -4.35 7.73
C ILE A 18 0.76 -5.65 8.10
N GLN A 19 0.94 -6.10 9.34
CA GLN A 19 0.58 -7.47 9.75
C GLN A 19 -0.91 -7.79 9.56
N PHE A 20 -1.81 -6.83 9.81
CA PHE A 20 -3.24 -6.92 9.54
C PHE A 20 -3.79 -5.55 9.14
N MET A 21 -4.82 -5.54 8.30
CA MET A 21 -5.48 -4.31 7.87
C MET A 21 -5.98 -3.47 9.06
N GLY A 22 -6.39 -4.09 10.16
CA GLY A 22 -6.76 -3.37 11.40
C GLY A 22 -5.64 -2.52 12.01
N PHE A 23 -4.36 -2.78 11.68
CA PHE A 23 -3.21 -2.01 12.18
C PHE A 23 -2.73 -0.93 11.21
N ILE A 24 -3.35 -0.81 10.03
CA ILE A 24 -2.90 0.12 8.99
C ILE A 24 -3.04 1.59 9.40
N TYR A 25 -3.89 1.90 10.37
CA TYR A 25 -4.16 3.26 10.81
C TYR A 25 -2.90 3.98 11.33
N ALA A 26 -1.98 3.26 11.97
CA ALA A 26 -0.70 3.81 12.41
C ALA A 26 0.19 4.28 11.24
N ALA A 27 -0.04 3.76 10.03
CA ALA A 27 0.66 4.15 8.80
C ALA A 27 -0.12 5.16 7.94
N MET A 28 -1.36 5.48 8.29
CA MET A 28 -2.27 6.26 7.45
C MET A 28 -1.70 7.62 7.05
N GLU A 29 -1.15 8.37 8.01
CA GLU A 29 -0.56 9.69 7.76
C GLU A 29 0.58 9.60 6.73
N GLN A 30 1.46 8.62 6.86
CA GLN A 30 2.56 8.41 5.92
C GLN A 30 2.07 8.06 4.51
N LEU A 31 1.01 7.27 4.38
CA LEU A 31 0.46 6.90 3.08
C LEU A 31 -0.29 8.07 2.43
N VAL A 32 -1.15 8.74 3.19
CA VAL A 32 -2.05 9.79 2.70
C VAL A 32 -1.31 11.10 2.48
N SER A 33 -0.48 11.53 3.42
CA SER A 33 0.19 12.83 3.38
C SER A 33 1.52 12.79 2.63
N HIS A 34 2.17 11.62 2.53
CA HIS A 34 3.50 11.50 1.92
C HIS A 34 3.53 10.63 0.67
N ALA A 35 3.29 9.32 0.77
CA ALA A 35 3.44 8.40 -0.36
C ALA A 35 2.58 8.84 -1.56
N SER A 36 1.28 9.06 -1.33
CA SER A 36 0.31 9.43 -2.39
C SER A 36 0.61 10.76 -3.07
N ARG A 37 1.33 11.65 -2.38
CA ARG A 37 1.57 13.03 -2.83
C ARG A 37 2.96 13.25 -3.39
N LEU A 38 3.91 12.34 -3.17
CA LEU A 38 5.33 12.60 -3.45
C LEU A 38 5.57 12.99 -4.92
N ARG A 39 4.96 12.25 -5.86
CA ARG A 39 5.07 12.57 -7.30
C ARG A 39 4.51 13.94 -7.63
N ASN A 40 3.27 14.20 -7.20
CA ASN A 40 2.60 15.47 -7.50
C ASN A 40 3.31 16.66 -6.82
N ARG A 41 3.64 16.55 -5.53
CA ARG A 41 4.32 17.57 -4.72
C ARG A 41 5.66 17.99 -5.33
N THR A 42 6.36 17.04 -5.94
CA THR A 42 7.68 17.29 -6.55
C THR A 42 7.60 17.58 -8.04
N ARG A 43 6.38 17.73 -8.59
CA ARG A 43 6.12 17.92 -10.02
C ARG A 43 6.80 16.87 -10.90
N GLY A 44 6.76 15.61 -10.45
CA GLY A 44 7.34 14.48 -11.15
C GLY A 44 8.84 14.26 -10.93
N ARG A 45 9.54 15.14 -10.21
CA ARG A 45 10.98 14.96 -9.93
C ARG A 45 11.27 13.70 -9.11
N LEU A 46 10.39 13.33 -8.19
CA LEU A 46 10.48 12.08 -7.43
C LEU A 46 9.25 11.21 -7.72
N ALA A 47 9.45 9.89 -7.76
CA ALA A 47 8.39 8.89 -7.73
C ALA A 47 8.32 8.26 -6.33
N CYS A 48 7.32 7.41 -6.10
CA CYS A 48 7.23 6.63 -4.86
C CYS A 48 6.92 5.15 -5.18
N PRO A 49 7.83 4.43 -5.86
CA PRO A 49 7.63 3.04 -6.20
C PRO A 49 7.71 2.18 -4.94
N LEU A 50 6.57 1.84 -4.36
CA LEU A 50 6.49 0.96 -3.19
C LEU A 50 5.21 0.14 -3.24
N VAL A 51 5.25 -1.02 -2.59
CA VAL A 51 4.09 -1.86 -2.36
C VAL A 51 3.84 -1.99 -0.86
N LEU A 52 2.63 -1.73 -0.40
CA LEU A 52 2.13 -2.10 0.92
C LEU A 52 1.23 -3.33 0.78
N ARG A 53 1.67 -4.48 1.30
CA ARG A 53 0.81 -5.66 1.41
C ARG A 53 0.30 -5.84 2.83
N THR A 54 -0.98 -6.15 2.98
CA THR A 54 -1.60 -6.45 4.27
C THR A 54 -2.74 -7.45 4.08
N PRO A 55 -2.89 -8.45 4.96
CA PRO A 55 -4.06 -9.31 4.94
C PRO A 55 -5.29 -8.54 5.47
N MET A 56 -6.45 -8.83 4.88
CA MET A 56 -7.74 -8.21 5.21
C MET A 56 -8.87 -9.24 5.13
N GLY A 57 -10.03 -8.87 5.66
CA GLY A 57 -11.26 -9.65 5.55
C GLY A 57 -11.50 -10.64 6.69
N ALA A 58 -12.77 -11.02 6.83
CA ALA A 58 -13.28 -11.85 7.93
C ALA A 58 -13.31 -13.36 7.58
N GLY A 59 -13.98 -14.15 8.43
CA GLY A 59 -14.27 -15.56 8.17
C GLY A 59 -13.33 -16.58 8.84
N ILE A 60 -12.30 -16.10 9.54
CA ILE A 60 -11.28 -16.94 10.20
C ILE A 60 -11.38 -16.96 11.73
N ARG A 61 -12.43 -16.34 12.31
CA ARG A 61 -12.64 -16.22 13.77
C ARG A 61 -11.46 -15.56 14.50
N ALA A 62 -10.84 -14.58 13.85
CA ALA A 62 -9.74 -13.85 14.45
C ALA A 62 -10.26 -12.88 15.54
N PRO A 63 -9.38 -12.48 16.48
CA PRO A 63 -9.70 -11.44 17.47
C PRO A 63 -10.01 -10.08 16.80
N GLU A 64 -10.50 -9.13 17.59
CA GLU A 64 -10.64 -7.73 17.19
C GLU A 64 -9.35 -7.20 16.52
N HIS A 65 -9.49 -6.34 15.51
CA HIS A 65 -8.39 -5.80 14.68
C HIS A 65 -7.75 -6.74 13.66
N HIS A 66 -8.35 -7.90 13.39
CA HIS A 66 -7.83 -8.91 12.45
C HIS A 66 -8.82 -9.31 11.36
N SER A 67 -9.83 -8.48 11.08
CA SER A 67 -10.89 -8.81 10.10
C SER A 67 -11.45 -7.61 9.34
N GLU A 68 -10.81 -6.45 9.48
CA GLU A 68 -11.20 -5.21 8.84
C GLU A 68 -11.09 -5.30 7.32
N ALA A 69 -11.97 -4.56 6.65
CA ALA A 69 -11.93 -4.27 5.23
C ALA A 69 -12.06 -2.76 5.06
N THR A 70 -10.92 -2.06 5.05
CA THR A 70 -10.83 -0.59 5.03
C THR A 70 -10.26 -0.08 3.70
N GLU A 71 -10.28 -0.90 2.66
CA GLU A 71 -9.81 -0.58 1.31
C GLU A 71 -10.50 0.66 0.73
N ALA A 72 -11.77 0.89 1.09
CA ALA A 72 -12.52 2.07 0.67
C ALA A 72 -11.85 3.39 1.11
N MET A 73 -11.21 3.40 2.29
CA MET A 73 -10.49 4.59 2.77
C MET A 73 -9.33 4.93 1.82
N PHE A 74 -8.60 3.92 1.36
CA PHE A 74 -7.44 4.08 0.46
C PHE A 74 -7.87 4.33 -0.99
N ALA A 75 -8.96 3.70 -1.43
CA ALA A 75 -9.53 3.90 -2.76
C ALA A 75 -10.00 5.36 -2.98
N HIS A 76 -10.25 6.10 -1.90
CA HIS A 76 -10.59 7.53 -1.94
C HIS A 76 -9.37 8.46 -1.86
N ILE A 77 -8.14 7.94 -1.83
CA ILE A 77 -6.91 8.75 -1.77
C ILE A 77 -6.28 8.86 -3.17
N PRO A 78 -6.28 10.06 -3.80
CA PRO A 78 -5.62 10.24 -5.08
C PRO A 78 -4.11 9.99 -4.97
N GLY A 79 -3.56 9.23 -5.93
CA GLY A 79 -2.13 8.89 -5.96
C GLY A 79 -1.77 7.58 -5.24
N VAL A 80 -2.77 6.81 -4.80
CA VAL A 80 -2.62 5.43 -4.33
C VAL A 80 -3.43 4.51 -5.24
N ARG A 81 -2.85 3.38 -5.64
CA ARG A 81 -3.58 2.30 -6.31
C ARG A 81 -3.94 1.25 -5.27
N VAL A 82 -5.12 0.63 -5.38
CA VAL A 82 -5.59 -0.37 -4.41
C VAL A 82 -5.98 -1.64 -5.15
N LEU A 83 -5.42 -2.78 -4.72
CA LEU A 83 -5.62 -4.09 -5.34
C LEU A 83 -6.11 -5.11 -4.29
N VAL A 84 -7.13 -5.89 -4.64
CA VAL A 84 -7.65 -6.99 -3.79
C VAL A 84 -7.78 -8.27 -4.63
N PRO A 85 -6.75 -9.13 -4.68
CA PRO A 85 -6.79 -10.36 -5.47
C PRO A 85 -7.67 -11.45 -4.84
N SER A 86 -8.30 -12.28 -5.68
CA SER A 86 -9.21 -13.35 -5.25
C SER A 86 -8.82 -14.77 -5.71
N SER A 87 -7.66 -14.93 -6.35
CA SER A 87 -7.12 -16.23 -6.76
C SER A 87 -5.59 -16.24 -6.76
N PRO A 88 -4.94 -17.42 -6.67
CA PRO A 88 -3.48 -17.51 -6.67
C PRO A 88 -2.84 -16.88 -7.92
N ALA A 89 -3.41 -17.15 -9.10
CA ALA A 89 -2.92 -16.60 -10.37
C ALA A 89 -3.01 -15.05 -10.39
N ARG A 90 -4.11 -14.49 -9.90
CA ARG A 90 -4.28 -13.03 -9.79
C ARG A 90 -3.33 -12.43 -8.76
N ALA A 91 -3.18 -13.06 -7.60
CA ALA A 91 -2.27 -12.58 -6.56
C ALA A 91 -0.83 -12.51 -7.06
N TYR A 92 -0.35 -13.55 -7.75
CA TYR A 92 0.99 -13.58 -8.32
C TYR A 92 1.19 -12.49 -9.37
N GLY A 93 0.31 -12.42 -10.38
CA GLY A 93 0.45 -11.46 -11.47
C GLY A 93 0.31 -10.01 -11.02
N LEU A 94 -0.67 -9.72 -10.16
CA LEU A 94 -0.90 -8.37 -9.64
C LEU A 94 0.23 -7.91 -8.72
N LEU A 95 0.81 -8.79 -7.90
CA LEU A 95 1.94 -8.41 -7.04
C LEU A 95 3.18 -8.05 -7.87
N LEU A 96 3.50 -8.83 -8.91
CA LEU A 96 4.62 -8.48 -9.81
C LEU A 96 4.36 -7.15 -10.52
N ALA A 97 3.16 -6.95 -11.05
CA ALA A 97 2.77 -5.68 -11.68
C ALA A 97 2.86 -4.50 -10.70
N ALA A 98 2.46 -4.68 -9.45
CA ALA A 98 2.55 -3.66 -8.40
C ALA A 98 4.00 -3.30 -8.06
N ILE A 99 4.91 -4.27 -8.01
CA ILE A 99 6.35 -4.03 -7.76
C ILE A 99 7.00 -3.24 -8.91
N ASP A 100 6.50 -3.41 -10.13
CA ASP A 100 6.97 -2.65 -11.29
C ASP A 100 6.28 -1.30 -11.49
N ASP A 101 5.21 -1.04 -10.75
CA ASP A 101 4.49 0.23 -10.78
C ASP A 101 5.36 1.36 -10.21
N PRO A 102 5.46 2.52 -10.89
CA PRO A 102 6.22 3.64 -10.36
C PRO A 102 5.47 4.41 -9.25
N ASP A 103 4.18 4.12 -9.03
CA ASP A 103 3.33 4.74 -8.02
C ASP A 103 3.12 3.81 -6.79
N PRO A 104 2.69 4.35 -5.63
CA PRO A 104 2.34 3.54 -4.47
C PRO A 104 1.15 2.60 -4.75
N VAL A 105 1.33 1.33 -4.40
CA VAL A 105 0.30 0.28 -4.50
C VAL A 105 0.06 -0.40 -3.15
#